data_AF-A0A0N1DH35-F1
#
_entry.id   AF-A0A0N1DH35-F1
#
_cell.length_a   1.000
_cell.length_b   1.000
_cell.length_c   1.000
_cell.angle_alpha   90.00
_cell.angle_beta   90.00
_cell.angle_gamma   90.00
#
_symmetry.space_group_name_H-M   'P 1'
#
loop_
_entity.id
_entity.type
_entity.pdbx_description
1 polymer ?
#
loop_
_entity_poly.entity_id
_entity_poly.type
_entity_poly.pdbx_seq_one_letter_code
_entity_poly.pdbx_strand_id
1 'polypeptide(L)'
;MRSEWVLLQPANTVEVLYHAHHNWLTGWLRRKLGCPDSAADLAQDTFMRVLTARETPQIIEPRAFLTTIAKRVLFNYYRRQDLERAYLDALAQMPERVAPSEEERAIILQTLMELDQLLDGLPRLVKRAFLLAQVDGLTYPQIAAELGISIATVKRHLNKAAMRCYFAL
;
A
#
# COMPACT_ATOMS: atom_id res chain seq x y z
N MET A 1 51.38 31.03 34.76
CA MET A 1 50.55 30.68 35.92
C MET A 1 49.11 30.71 35.44
N ARG A 2 48.52 29.50 35.23
CA ARG A 2 47.08 29.15 35.17
C ARG A 2 46.18 30.03 34.25
N SER A 3 45.39 29.51 33.31
CA SER A 3 44.58 28.30 33.39
C SER A 3 43.99 27.95 32.01
N GLU A 4 43.79 26.66 31.79
CA GLU A 4 42.56 26.07 31.22
C GLU A 4 42.16 26.41 29.78
N TRP A 5 42.80 25.73 28.82
CA TRP A 5 42.12 25.23 27.62
C TRP A 5 42.51 23.77 27.37
N VAL A 6 42.24 22.91 28.36
CA VAL A 6 42.14 21.46 28.15
C VAL A 6 40.68 21.17 27.78
N LEU A 7 40.30 21.46 26.54
CA LEU A 7 39.14 20.82 25.94
C LEU A 7 39.61 19.49 25.34
N LEU A 8 39.77 18.49 26.21
CA LEU A 8 39.70 17.08 25.81
C LEU A 8 38.32 16.84 25.19
N GLN A 9 38.19 17.00 23.87
CA GLN A 9 37.04 16.46 23.14
C GLN A 9 37.25 14.97 22.88
N PRO A 10 36.20 14.13 23.01
CA PRO A 10 36.36 12.70 23.19
C PRO A 10 36.86 12.03 21.91
N ALA A 11 37.75 11.05 22.10
CA ALA A 11 38.23 10.16 21.07
C ALA A 11 37.07 9.34 20.44
N ASN A 12 36.49 9.84 19.34
CA ASN A 12 36.01 9.12 18.16
C ASN A 12 35.12 10.04 17.29
N THR A 13 35.72 11.02 16.62
CA THR A 13 35.01 11.80 15.59
C THR A 13 34.56 10.87 14.48
N VAL A 14 33.30 11.00 14.03
CA VAL A 14 32.73 10.19 12.93
C VAL A 14 33.60 10.23 11.68
N GLU A 15 34.31 11.34 11.46
CA GLU A 15 35.35 11.52 10.44
C GLU A 15 36.47 10.46 10.53
N VAL A 16 37.04 10.22 11.70
CA VAL A 16 38.10 9.21 11.92
C VAL A 16 37.54 7.81 11.64
N LEU A 17 36.33 7.53 12.11
CA LEU A 17 35.65 6.27 11.85
C LEU A 17 35.39 6.06 10.35
N TYR A 18 34.99 7.12 9.65
CA TYR A 18 34.73 7.11 8.20
C TYR A 18 36.01 6.83 7.42
N HIS A 19 37.07 7.61 7.63
CA HIS A 19 38.34 7.42 6.92
C HIS A 19 38.94 6.03 7.18
N ALA A 20 38.84 5.50 8.40
CA ALA A 20 39.41 4.20 8.75
C ALA A 20 38.59 3.00 8.24
N HIS A 21 37.28 3.13 8.05
CA HIS A 21 36.40 1.97 7.84
C HIS A 21 35.45 2.05 6.64
N HIS A 22 35.36 3.19 5.94
CA HIS A 22 34.50 3.33 4.76
C HIS A 22 34.80 2.26 3.70
N ASN A 23 36.04 2.15 3.24
CA ASN A 23 36.42 1.19 2.18
C ASN A 23 36.14 -0.27 2.58
N TRP A 24 36.39 -0.61 3.84
CA TRP A 24 36.11 -1.94 4.37
C TRP A 24 34.61 -2.23 4.41
N LEU A 25 33.80 -1.27 4.89
CA LEU A 25 32.35 -1.42 5.00
C LEU A 25 31.72 -1.52 3.60
N THR A 26 32.13 -0.66 2.67
CA THR A 26 31.69 -0.71 1.27
C THR A 26 32.05 -2.05 0.64
N GLY A 27 33.26 -2.58 0.85
CA GLY A 27 33.64 -3.92 0.37
C GLY A 27 32.86 -5.06 1.02
N TRP A 28 32.46 -4.92 2.29
CA TRP A 28 31.57 -5.88 2.96
C TRP A 28 30.15 -5.83 2.38
N LEU A 29 29.59 -4.64 2.15
CA LEU A 29 28.28 -4.44 1.54
C LEU A 29 28.24 -4.90 0.08
N ARG A 30 29.30 -4.65 -0.70
CA ARG A 30 29.42 -5.15 -2.09
C ARG A 30 29.30 -6.67 -2.16
N ARG A 31 29.96 -7.40 -1.26
CA ARG A 31 29.85 -8.87 -1.19
C ARG A 31 28.45 -9.37 -0.81
N LYS A 32 27.63 -8.53 -0.17
CA LYS A 32 26.24 -8.87 0.20
C LYS A 32 25.24 -8.50 -0.89
N LEU A 33 25.40 -7.33 -1.51
CA LEU A 33 24.46 -6.76 -2.47
C LEU A 33 24.75 -7.19 -3.91
N GLY A 34 26.00 -7.50 -4.26
CA GLY A 34 26.41 -7.75 -5.64
C GLY A 34 26.39 -6.51 -6.55
N CYS A 35 25.93 -5.36 -6.06
CA CYS A 35 25.84 -4.09 -6.78
C CYS A 35 26.81 -3.05 -6.16
N PRO A 36 27.78 -2.51 -6.92
CA PRO A 36 28.71 -1.49 -6.43
C PRO A 36 28.04 -0.20 -5.96
N ASP A 37 27.02 0.26 -6.67
CA ASP A 37 26.36 1.54 -6.43
C ASP A 37 25.49 1.46 -5.17
N SER A 38 24.61 0.45 -5.10
CA SER A 38 23.79 0.20 -3.91
C SER A 38 24.65 -0.02 -2.66
N ALA A 39 25.83 -0.62 -2.79
CA ALA A 39 26.75 -0.79 -1.67
C ALA A 39 27.37 0.54 -1.20
N ALA A 40 27.64 1.49 -2.11
CA ALA A 40 28.13 2.81 -1.75
C ALA A 40 27.04 3.61 -1.02
N ASP A 41 25.80 3.56 -1.52
CA ASP A 41 24.65 4.21 -0.90
C ASP A 41 24.38 3.67 0.51
N LEU A 42 24.36 2.33 0.68
CA LEU A 42 24.14 1.72 1.98
C LEU A 42 25.29 1.98 2.96
N ALA A 43 26.52 2.14 2.47
CA ALA A 43 27.65 2.55 3.29
C ALA A 43 27.45 4.00 3.77
N GLN A 44 27.08 4.90 2.87
CA GLN A 44 26.76 6.30 3.21
C GLN A 44 25.62 6.38 4.23
N ASP A 45 24.51 5.67 4.02
CA ASP A 45 23.39 5.61 4.96
C ASP A 45 23.81 5.11 6.35
N THR A 46 24.71 4.13 6.38
CA THR A 46 25.26 3.61 7.64
C THR A 46 26.01 4.71 8.40
N PHE A 47 26.88 5.45 7.73
CA PHE A 47 27.63 6.56 8.36
C PHE A 47 26.74 7.75 8.69
N MET A 48 25.73 8.07 7.87
CA MET A 48 24.73 9.10 8.18
C MET A 48 24.00 8.78 9.48
N ARG A 49 23.61 7.51 9.70
CA ARG A 49 23.00 7.09 10.96
C ARG A 49 23.92 7.25 12.16
N VAL A 50 25.22 6.97 11.98
CA VAL A 50 26.23 7.22 13.02
C VAL A 50 26.37 8.71 13.31
N LEU A 51 26.40 9.55 12.27
CA LEU A 51 26.53 11.00 12.38
C LEU A 51 25.33 11.65 13.09
N THR A 52 24.12 11.17 12.80
CA THR A 52 22.88 11.71 13.39
C THR A 52 22.51 11.09 14.75
N ALA A 53 23.32 10.13 15.25
CA ALA A 53 23.06 9.51 16.53
C ALA A 53 23.25 10.53 17.66
N ARG A 54 22.27 10.63 18.56
CA ARG A 54 22.28 11.61 19.67
C ARG A 54 23.43 11.39 20.66
N GLU A 55 23.87 10.14 20.77
CA GLU A 55 25.02 9.74 21.57
C GLU A 55 25.91 8.85 20.70
N THR A 56 27.16 9.24 20.50
CA THR A 56 28.18 8.35 19.95
C THR A 56 28.77 7.56 21.12
N PRO A 57 28.40 6.27 21.29
CA PRO A 57 28.96 5.47 22.38
C PRO A 57 30.49 5.40 22.23
N GLN A 58 31.20 5.16 23.32
CA GLN A 58 32.63 4.84 23.23
C GLN A 58 32.78 3.55 22.43
N ILE A 59 33.20 3.67 21.17
CA ILE A 59 33.27 2.56 20.23
C ILE A 59 34.54 1.75 20.51
N ILE A 60 34.39 0.63 21.22
CA ILE A 60 35.49 -0.31 21.50
C ILE A 60 35.79 -1.16 20.25
N GLU A 61 34.75 -1.57 19.52
CA GLU A 61 34.86 -2.40 18.31
C GLU A 61 34.18 -1.75 17.09
N PRO A 62 34.88 -0.87 16.35
CA PRO A 62 34.34 -0.12 15.23
C PRO A 62 33.63 -0.95 14.16
N ARG A 63 34.25 -2.08 13.76
CA ARG A 63 33.71 -2.94 12.71
C ARG A 63 32.45 -3.68 13.17
N ALA A 64 32.40 -4.15 14.41
CA ALA A 64 31.22 -4.82 14.96
C ALA A 64 30.04 -3.85 15.10
N PHE A 65 30.32 -2.63 15.54
CA PHE A 65 29.34 -1.55 15.62
C PHE A 65 28.78 -1.18 14.24
N LEU A 66 29.65 -0.88 13.26
CA LEU A 66 29.25 -0.52 11.89
C LEU A 66 28.47 -1.64 11.21
N THR A 67 28.87 -2.90 11.37
CA THR A 67 28.12 -4.03 10.79
C THR A 67 26.74 -4.20 11.42
N THR A 68 26.57 -3.88 12.70
CA THR A 68 25.24 -3.91 13.34
C THR A 68 24.30 -2.88 12.71
N ILE A 69 24.78 -1.66 12.48
CA ILE A 69 23.99 -0.61 11.82
C ILE A 69 23.74 -1.01 10.36
N ALA A 70 24.78 -1.39 9.63
CA ALA A 70 24.69 -1.77 8.23
C ALA A 70 23.73 -2.94 7.99
N LYS A 71 23.68 -3.94 8.88
CA LYS A 71 22.69 -5.03 8.81
C LYS A 71 21.26 -4.51 8.88
N ARG A 72 20.98 -3.49 9.71
CA ARG A 72 19.65 -2.87 9.79
C ARG A 72 19.32 -2.07 8.52
N VAL A 73 20.30 -1.36 7.96
CA VAL A 73 20.12 -0.66 6.67
C VAL A 73 19.83 -1.68 5.56
N LEU A 74 20.61 -2.76 5.51
CA LEU A 74 20.49 -3.83 4.53
C LEU A 74 19.13 -4.56 4.62
N PHE A 75 18.66 -4.86 5.84
CA PHE A 75 17.33 -5.45 6.03
C PHE A 75 16.22 -4.54 5.50
N ASN A 76 16.30 -3.23 5.79
CA ASN A 76 15.32 -2.28 5.29
C ASN A 76 15.37 -2.16 3.75
N TYR A 77 16.56 -2.24 3.15
CA TYR A 77 16.74 -2.24 1.71
C TYR A 77 16.02 -3.43 1.05
N TYR A 78 16.30 -4.66 1.50
CA TYR A 78 15.63 -5.85 0.95
C TYR A 78 14.13 -5.84 1.19
N ARG A 79 13.68 -5.41 2.38
CA ARG A 79 12.25 -5.28 2.67
C ARG A 79 11.54 -4.33 1.69
N ARG A 80 12.18 -3.21 1.32
CA ARG A 80 11.63 -2.28 0.32
C ARG A 80 11.60 -2.91 -1.07
N GLN A 81 12.66 -3.61 -1.44
CA GLN A 81 12.75 -4.30 -2.72
C GLN A 81 11.69 -5.41 -2.85
N ASP A 82 11.46 -6.19 -1.80
CA ASP A 82 10.42 -7.23 -1.77
C ASP A 82 9.02 -6.62 -1.92
N LEU A 83 8.75 -5.50 -1.25
CA LEU A 83 7.49 -4.79 -1.37
C LEU A 83 7.27 -4.24 -2.78
N GLU A 84 8.28 -3.60 -3.36
CA GLU A 84 8.23 -3.07 -4.72
C GLU A 84 7.99 -4.19 -5.74
N ARG A 85 8.70 -5.32 -5.59
CA ARG A 85 8.51 -6.48 -6.45
C ARG A 85 7.11 -7.07 -6.32
N ALA A 86 6.62 -7.27 -5.10
CA ALA A 86 5.27 -7.76 -4.88
C ALA A 86 4.21 -6.83 -5.48
N TYR A 87 4.43 -5.52 -5.42
CA TYR A 87 3.56 -4.53 -6.04
C TYR A 87 3.58 -4.61 -7.57
N LEU A 88 4.76 -4.71 -8.18
CA LEU A 88 4.90 -4.87 -9.63
C LEU A 88 4.30 -6.19 -10.12
N ASP A 89 4.49 -7.28 -9.37
CA ASP A 89 3.88 -8.59 -9.67
C ASP A 89 2.35 -8.51 -9.59
N ALA A 90 1.80 -7.78 -8.62
CA ALA A 90 0.36 -7.56 -8.51
C ALA A 90 -0.19 -6.71 -9.68
N LEU A 91 0.53 -5.66 -10.09
CA LEU A 91 0.18 -4.85 -11.25
C LEU A 91 0.23 -5.66 -12.56
N ALA A 92 1.24 -6.51 -12.73
CA ALA A 92 1.37 -7.36 -13.91
C ALA A 92 0.24 -8.41 -14.02
N GLN A 93 -0.35 -8.79 -12.89
CA GLN A 93 -1.51 -9.70 -12.84
C GLN A 93 -2.85 -8.97 -12.98
N MET A 94 -2.89 -7.64 -12.89
CA MET A 94 -4.13 -6.91 -13.15
C MET A 94 -4.50 -7.06 -14.62
N PRO A 95 -5.77 -7.39 -14.93
CA PRO A 95 -6.23 -7.33 -16.30
C PRO A 95 -6.03 -5.92 -16.83
N GLU A 96 -5.61 -5.82 -18.08
CA GLU A 96 -5.47 -4.54 -18.76
C GLU A 96 -6.80 -3.79 -18.64
N ARG A 97 -6.76 -2.54 -18.17
CA ARG A 97 -7.95 -1.70 -18.10
C ARG A 97 -8.31 -1.27 -19.51
N VAL A 98 -8.95 -2.18 -20.24
CA VAL A 98 -9.53 -1.89 -21.54
C VAL A 98 -10.82 -1.11 -21.28
N ALA A 99 -10.91 0.10 -21.82
CA ALA A 99 -12.20 0.78 -21.89
C ALA A 99 -13.12 -0.05 -22.80
N PRO A 100 -14.40 -0.26 -22.44
CA PRO A 100 -15.31 -0.96 -23.32
C PRO A 100 -15.33 -0.27 -24.69
N SER A 101 -15.47 -1.05 -25.76
CA SER A 101 -15.61 -0.49 -27.10
C SER A 101 -16.85 0.43 -27.17
N GLU A 102 -16.92 1.33 -28.15
CA GLU A 102 -18.12 2.17 -28.29
C GLU A 102 -19.37 1.32 -28.59
N GLU A 103 -19.22 0.17 -29.25
CA GLU A 103 -20.32 -0.80 -29.41
C GLU A 103 -20.72 -1.43 -28.07
N GLU A 104 -19.77 -1.92 -27.28
CA GLU A 104 -20.05 -2.49 -25.95
C GLU A 104 -20.71 -1.46 -25.03
N ARG A 105 -20.23 -0.22 -25.08
CA ARG A 105 -20.79 0.89 -24.33
C ARG A 105 -22.21 1.22 -24.77
N ALA A 106 -22.48 1.20 -26.07
CA ALA A 106 -23.84 1.39 -26.60
C ALA A 106 -24.78 0.27 -26.14
N ILE A 107 -24.32 -0.99 -26.16
CA ILE A 107 -25.09 -2.14 -25.63
C ILE A 107 -25.40 -1.93 -24.15
N ILE A 108 -24.40 -1.58 -23.33
CA ILE A 108 -24.60 -1.33 -21.88
C ILE A 108 -25.63 -0.22 -21.66
N LEU A 109 -25.51 0.91 -22.37
CA LEU A 109 -26.45 2.02 -22.25
C LEU A 109 -27.87 1.61 -22.67
N GLN A 110 -28.00 0.89 -23.77
CA GLN A 110 -29.29 0.39 -24.26
C GLN A 110 -29.94 -0.56 -23.25
N THR A 111 -29.18 -1.51 -22.68
CA THR A 111 -29.67 -2.42 -21.64
C THR A 111 -30.11 -1.67 -20.38
N LEU A 112 -29.38 -0.62 -19.97
CA LEU A 112 -29.77 0.21 -18.82
C LEU A 112 -31.06 0.99 -19.09
N MET A 113 -31.24 1.51 -20.30
CA MET A 113 -32.48 2.20 -20.71
C MET A 113 -33.67 1.24 -20.73
N GLU A 114 -33.49 0.03 -21.24
CA GLU A 114 -34.52 -1.02 -21.23
C GLU A 114 -34.90 -1.41 -19.80
N LEU A 115 -33.92 -1.57 -18.91
CA LEU A 115 -34.17 -1.88 -17.51
C LEU A 115 -34.99 -0.77 -16.81
N ASP A 116 -34.66 0.50 -17.06
CA ASP A 116 -35.40 1.63 -16.48
C ASP A 116 -36.86 1.64 -16.97
N GLN A 117 -37.08 1.39 -18.27
CA GLN A 117 -38.43 1.25 -18.85
C GLN A 117 -39.20 0.08 -18.25
N LEU A 118 -38.57 -1.08 -18.02
CA LEU A 118 -39.24 -2.22 -17.39
C LEU A 118 -39.65 -1.92 -15.95
N LEU A 119 -38.82 -1.16 -15.24
CA LEU A 119 -39.09 -0.73 -13.87
C LEU A 119 -40.08 0.43 -13.81
N ASP A 120 -40.42 1.07 -14.92
CA ASP A 120 -41.30 2.24 -14.93
C ASP A 120 -42.72 1.95 -14.41
N GLY A 121 -43.26 2.96 -13.73
CA GLY A 121 -44.51 2.86 -12.97
C GLY A 121 -44.41 2.12 -11.63
N LEU A 122 -43.23 1.56 -11.26
CA LEU A 122 -43.03 1.06 -9.90
C LEU A 122 -42.87 2.22 -8.90
N PRO A 123 -43.47 2.11 -7.69
CA PRO A 123 -43.22 3.08 -6.63
C PRO A 123 -41.74 3.18 -6.28
N ARG A 124 -41.26 4.38 -5.94
CA ARG A 124 -39.84 4.65 -5.63
C ARG A 124 -39.23 3.68 -4.61
N LEU A 125 -39.97 3.33 -3.55
CA LEU A 125 -39.50 2.38 -2.53
C LEU A 125 -39.34 0.94 -3.07
N VAL A 126 -40.15 0.56 -4.07
CA VAL A 126 -40.04 -0.74 -4.73
C VAL A 126 -38.81 -0.79 -5.63
N LYS A 127 -38.59 0.26 -6.45
CA LYS A 127 -37.37 0.40 -7.26
C LYS A 127 -36.12 0.36 -6.38
N ARG A 128 -36.11 1.13 -5.27
CA ARG A 128 -34.96 1.20 -4.36
C ARG A 128 -34.67 -0.12 -3.65
N ALA A 129 -35.68 -0.83 -3.15
CA ALA A 129 -35.49 -2.16 -2.57
C ALA A 129 -34.88 -3.15 -3.57
N PHE A 130 -35.31 -3.10 -4.83
CA PHE A 130 -34.81 -3.96 -5.90
C PHE A 130 -33.35 -3.68 -6.25
N LEU A 131 -32.98 -2.40 -6.40
CA LEU A 131 -31.58 -2.01 -6.67
C LEU A 131 -30.64 -2.40 -5.52
N LEU A 132 -31.04 -2.18 -4.26
CA LEU A 132 -30.24 -2.60 -3.10
C LEU A 132 -29.99 -4.11 -3.07
N ALA A 133 -30.92 -4.92 -3.58
CA ALA A 133 -30.74 -6.37 -3.65
C ALA A 133 -29.86 -6.80 -4.84
N GLN A 134 -30.10 -6.23 -6.03
CA GLN A 134 -29.49 -6.72 -7.27
C GLN A 134 -28.15 -6.04 -7.62
N VAL A 135 -27.99 -4.77 -7.28
CA VAL A 135 -26.79 -3.98 -7.56
C VAL A 135 -25.86 -3.95 -6.35
N ASP A 136 -26.40 -3.63 -5.17
CA ASP A 136 -25.60 -3.50 -3.95
C ASP A 136 -25.42 -4.85 -3.19
N GLY A 137 -26.13 -5.91 -3.62
CA GLY A 137 -26.00 -7.25 -3.04
C GLY A 137 -26.49 -7.38 -1.59
N LEU A 138 -27.31 -6.45 -1.10
CA LEU A 138 -27.78 -6.48 0.28
C LEU A 138 -28.78 -7.60 0.55
N THR A 139 -28.70 -8.16 1.76
CA THR A 139 -29.66 -9.15 2.25
C THR A 139 -30.99 -8.48 2.65
N TYR A 140 -32.08 -9.25 2.68
CA TYR A 140 -33.40 -8.70 2.99
C TYR A 140 -33.49 -8.00 4.36
N PRO A 141 -32.84 -8.50 5.44
CA PRO A 141 -32.78 -7.78 6.71
C PRO A 141 -32.03 -6.44 6.61
N GLN A 142 -30.95 -6.37 5.83
CA GLN A 142 -30.20 -5.13 5.62
C GLN A 142 -31.04 -4.10 4.85
N ILE A 143 -31.76 -4.53 3.81
CA ILE A 143 -32.68 -3.68 3.04
C ILE A 143 -33.82 -3.18 3.93
N ALA A 144 -34.37 -4.05 4.79
CA ALA A 144 -35.42 -3.69 5.73
C ALA A 144 -34.99 -2.59 6.70
N ALA A 145 -33.77 -2.73 7.24
CA ALA A 145 -33.16 -1.71 8.11
C ALA A 145 -32.90 -0.39 7.35
N GLU A 146 -32.30 -0.47 6.17
CA GLU A 146 -31.96 0.70 5.32
C GLU A 146 -33.21 1.51 4.92
N LEU A 147 -34.31 0.82 4.59
CA LEU A 147 -35.54 1.46 4.12
C LEU A 147 -36.57 1.74 5.22
N GLY A 148 -36.31 1.33 6.47
CA GLY A 148 -37.24 1.51 7.59
C GLY A 148 -38.56 0.75 7.42
N ILE A 149 -38.53 -0.42 6.78
CA ILE A 149 -39.72 -1.25 6.49
C ILE A 149 -39.55 -2.68 7.00
N SER A 150 -40.65 -3.43 7.12
CA SER A 150 -40.58 -4.84 7.51
C SER A 150 -39.92 -5.72 6.43
N ILE A 151 -39.27 -6.82 6.84
CA ILE A 151 -38.73 -7.83 5.92
C ILE A 151 -39.83 -8.40 5.01
N ALA A 152 -41.06 -8.53 5.51
CA ALA A 152 -42.20 -8.97 4.70
C ALA A 152 -42.53 -7.96 3.57
N THR A 153 -42.44 -6.66 3.88
CA THR A 153 -42.60 -5.59 2.88
C THR A 153 -41.48 -5.63 1.84
N VAL A 154 -40.22 -5.85 2.24
CA VAL A 154 -39.08 -6.04 1.32
C VAL A 154 -39.36 -7.19 0.34
N LYS A 155 -39.74 -8.37 0.84
CA LYS A 155 -40.08 -9.52 -0.01
C LYS A 155 -41.19 -9.18 -1.02
N ARG A 156 -42.24 -8.48 -0.57
CA ARG A 156 -43.34 -8.04 -1.45
C ARG A 156 -42.87 -7.06 -2.52
N HIS A 157 -41.99 -6.12 -2.16
CA HIS A 157 -41.41 -5.17 -3.10
C HIS A 157 -40.53 -5.88 -4.14
N LEU A 158 -39.65 -6.77 -3.72
CA LEU A 158 -38.79 -7.55 -4.61
C LEU A 158 -39.60 -8.41 -5.58
N ASN A 159 -40.64 -9.11 -5.10
CA ASN A 159 -41.54 -9.88 -5.99
C ASN A 159 -42.26 -8.98 -6.99
N LYS A 160 -42.71 -7.79 -6.59
CA LYS A 160 -43.38 -6.84 -7.49
C LYS A 160 -42.43 -6.31 -8.58
N ALA A 161 -41.18 -6.03 -8.23
CA ALA A 161 -40.16 -5.61 -9.20
C ALA A 161 -39.73 -6.77 -10.11
N ALA A 162 -39.48 -7.96 -9.55
CA ALA A 162 -39.12 -9.15 -10.30
C ALA A 162 -40.20 -9.55 -11.32
N MET A 163 -41.49 -9.44 -10.96
CA MET A 163 -42.59 -9.69 -11.89
C MET A 163 -42.57 -8.76 -13.12
N ARG A 164 -42.01 -7.56 -13.01
CA ARG A 164 -41.86 -6.62 -14.14
C ARG A 164 -40.64 -6.92 -14.99
N CYS A 165 -39.53 -7.31 -14.37
CA CYS A 165 -38.28 -7.56 -15.09
C CYS A 165 -38.20 -8.97 -15.71
N TYR A 166 -38.76 -9.99 -15.07
CA TYR A 166 -38.64 -11.39 -15.53
C TYR A 166 -39.73 -11.83 -16.50
N PHE A 167 -40.90 -11.20 -16.51
CA PHE A 167 -42.00 -11.55 -17.44
C PHE A 167 -42.10 -10.60 -18.64
N ALA A 168 -41.15 -9.68 -18.78
CA ALA A 168 -41.06 -8.79 -19.93
C ALA A 168 -39.92 -9.15 -20.91
N LEU A 169 -39.10 -10.15 -20.54
CA LEU A 169 -38.26 -10.93 -21.45
C LEU A 169 -39.08 -12.07 -22.06
#